data_AF-A0A9E4ENN5-F1
#
_entry.id   AF-A0A9E4ENN5-F1
#
_cell.length_a   1.000
_cell.length_b   1.000
_cell.length_c   1.000
_cell.angle_alpha   90.00
_cell.angle_beta   90.00
_cell.angle_gamma   90.00
#
_symmetry.space_group_name_H-M   'P 1'
#
loop_
_entity.id
_entity.type
_entity.pdbx_description
1 polymer ?
#
loop_
_entity_poly.entity_id
_entity_poly.type
_entity_poly.pdbx_seq_one_letter_code
_entity_poly.pdbx_strand_id
1 'polypeptide(L)'
;AQPDRFAAAMPSAGGCEPWNDMSRIVEVPIWTFHGDADATVPVDLTQDAFQQLNALNANTKYTELKDVGHNASAYGFAYTGDDPQRGFITHFASDQCDKTEDVWDWLFTQKCG
;
A
#
# COMPACT_ATOMS: atom_id res chain seq x y z
N ALA A 1 8.37 9.51 -11.10
CA ALA A 1 6.98 9.72 -10.64
C ALA A 1 6.46 11.11 -11.06
N GLN A 2 5.13 11.27 -11.12
CA GLN A 2 4.42 12.56 -11.27
C GLN A 2 3.56 12.79 -10.00
N PRO A 3 4.19 13.13 -8.84
CA PRO A 3 3.50 13.13 -7.55
C PRO A 3 2.33 14.12 -7.48
N ASP A 4 2.41 15.23 -8.22
CA ASP A 4 1.39 16.29 -8.17
C ASP A 4 0.17 16.03 -9.07
N ARG A 5 0.16 14.90 -9.79
CA ARG A 5 -0.92 14.57 -10.73
C ARG A 5 -2.11 13.90 -10.08
N PHE A 6 -1.88 13.10 -9.04
CA PHE A 6 -2.90 12.26 -8.43
C PHE A 6 -2.97 12.52 -6.93
N ALA A 7 -4.18 12.60 -6.39
CA ALA A 7 -4.41 12.81 -4.96
C ALA A 7 -3.95 11.62 -4.11
N ALA A 8 -3.94 10.41 -4.69
CA ALA A 8 -3.53 9.18 -4.03
C ALA A 8 -3.28 8.07 -5.06
N ALA A 9 -2.67 6.97 -4.63
CA ALA A 9 -2.53 5.75 -5.42
C ALA A 9 -2.82 4.48 -4.60
N MET A 10 -3.38 3.47 -5.26
CA MET A 10 -3.63 2.14 -4.67
C MET A 10 -3.02 1.02 -5.52
N PRO A 11 -1.70 0.77 -5.42
CA PRO A 11 -1.06 -0.33 -6.13
C PRO A 11 -1.48 -1.70 -5.56
N SER A 12 -1.53 -2.72 -6.42
CA SER A 12 -1.85 -4.09 -6.00
C SER A 12 -0.90 -5.09 -6.65
N ALA A 13 -0.45 -6.09 -5.87
CA ALA A 13 0.42 -7.18 -6.32
C ALA A 13 1.64 -6.68 -7.13
N GLY A 14 2.29 -5.64 -6.60
CA GLY A 14 3.34 -4.91 -7.29
C GLY A 14 4.70 -5.00 -6.61
N GLY A 15 5.54 -4.04 -6.95
CA GLY A 15 6.87 -3.86 -6.40
C GLY A 15 7.49 -2.58 -6.96
N CYS A 16 8.71 -2.25 -6.52
CA CYS A 16 9.50 -1.19 -7.12
C CYS A 16 10.88 -1.73 -7.44
N GLU A 17 11.43 -1.33 -8.59
CA GLU A 17 12.80 -1.67 -8.91
C GLU A 17 13.77 -0.97 -7.94
N PRO A 18 14.89 -1.61 -7.54
CA PRO A 18 15.80 -1.08 -6.52
C PRO A 18 16.44 0.28 -6.84
N TRP A 19 16.46 0.69 -8.11
CA TRP A 19 17.02 1.97 -8.55
C TRP A 19 16.00 3.12 -8.58
N ASN A 20 14.74 2.85 -8.25
CA ASN A 20 13.73 3.90 -8.18
C ASN A 20 13.97 4.81 -6.98
N ASP A 21 13.99 6.12 -7.23
CA ASP A 21 14.07 7.12 -6.18
C ASP A 21 12.70 7.29 -5.50
N MET A 22 12.53 6.58 -4.38
CA MET A 22 11.30 6.57 -3.57
C MET A 22 11.05 7.91 -2.85
N SER A 23 12.07 8.77 -2.71
CA SER A 23 11.91 10.09 -2.06
C SER A 23 10.91 10.97 -2.81
N ARG A 24 10.69 10.71 -4.10
CA ARG A 24 9.81 11.49 -4.99
C ARG A 24 8.33 11.26 -4.76
N ILE A 25 7.94 10.29 -3.94
CA ILE A 25 6.54 9.92 -3.71
C ILE A 25 6.16 9.91 -2.22
N VAL A 26 7.06 10.36 -1.34
CA VAL A 26 6.85 10.26 0.12
C VAL A 26 5.62 11.04 0.62
N GLU A 27 5.23 12.09 -0.09
CA GLU A 27 4.05 12.90 0.23
C GLU A 27 2.76 12.35 -0.38
N VAL A 28 2.85 11.51 -1.41
CA VAL A 28 1.68 10.94 -2.10
C VAL A 28 1.05 9.89 -1.18
N PRO A 29 -0.23 10.03 -0.80
CA PRO A 29 -0.94 8.98 -0.08
C PRO A 29 -0.97 7.70 -0.92
N ILE A 30 -0.35 6.64 -0.42
CA ILE A 30 -0.33 5.32 -1.07
C ILE A 30 -0.95 4.30 -0.13
N TRP A 31 -1.85 3.45 -0.65
CA TRP A 31 -2.30 2.25 0.06
C TRP A 31 -2.15 1.03 -0.85
N THR A 32 -1.12 0.23 -0.59
CA THR A 32 -0.81 -0.95 -1.41
C THR A 32 -1.29 -2.26 -0.76
N PHE A 33 -1.72 -3.20 -1.60
CA PHE A 33 -2.25 -4.51 -1.19
C PHE A 33 -1.49 -5.64 -1.88
N HIS A 34 -1.04 -6.64 -1.13
CA HIS A 34 -0.34 -7.79 -1.69
C HIS A 34 -0.67 -9.07 -0.91
N GLY A 35 -0.90 -10.16 -1.63
CA GLY A 35 -1.07 -11.48 -1.04
C GLY A 35 0.26 -12.19 -0.75
N ASP A 36 0.40 -12.79 0.42
CA ASP A 36 1.65 -13.48 0.82
C ASP A 36 1.92 -14.78 0.01
N ALA A 37 0.89 -15.33 -0.63
CA ALA A 37 0.94 -16.54 -1.45
C ALA A 37 1.02 -16.22 -2.96
N ASP A 38 1.39 -14.99 -3.34
CA ASP A 38 1.55 -14.60 -4.73
C ASP A 38 2.76 -15.29 -5.37
N ALA A 39 2.47 -16.28 -6.22
CA ALA A 39 3.48 -17.02 -6.99
C ALA A 39 3.88 -16.33 -8.32
N THR A 40 3.23 -15.23 -8.69
CA THR A 40 3.51 -14.46 -9.92
C THR A 40 4.47 -13.32 -9.63
N VAL A 41 4.18 -12.55 -8.58
CA VAL A 41 5.01 -11.44 -8.10
C VAL A 41 5.26 -11.70 -6.63
N PRO A 42 6.49 -12.04 -6.21
CA PRO A 42 6.75 -12.33 -4.80
C PRO A 42 6.44 -11.12 -3.91
N VAL A 43 5.77 -11.37 -2.78
CA VAL A 43 5.35 -10.35 -1.81
C VAL A 43 6.52 -9.51 -1.29
N ASP A 44 7.72 -10.11 -1.20
CA ASP A 44 8.98 -9.46 -0.81
C ASP A 44 9.24 -8.16 -1.58
N LEU A 45 8.83 -8.08 -2.85
CA LEU A 45 9.02 -6.86 -3.65
C LEU A 45 8.20 -5.66 -3.14
N THR A 46 7.02 -5.91 -2.60
CA THR A 46 6.22 -4.86 -1.93
C THR A 46 6.74 -4.59 -0.53
N GLN A 47 7.16 -5.62 0.20
CA GLN A 47 7.77 -5.46 1.53
C GLN A 47 9.03 -4.59 1.47
N ASP A 48 9.93 -4.83 0.51
CA ASP A 48 11.15 -4.05 0.29
C ASP A 48 10.83 -2.59 -0.04
N ALA A 49 9.86 -2.34 -0.93
CA ALA A 49 9.42 -0.99 -1.27
C ALA A 49 8.82 -0.27 -0.05
N PHE A 50 8.00 -0.97 0.72
CA PHE A 50 7.42 -0.44 1.95
C PHE A 50 8.49 -0.12 3.00
N GLN A 51 9.50 -0.97 3.18
CA GLN A 51 10.61 -0.70 4.11
C GLN A 51 11.38 0.57 3.72
N GLN A 52 11.64 0.80 2.43
CA GLN A 52 12.27 2.02 1.94
C GLN A 52 11.41 3.26 2.23
N LEU A 53 10.10 3.18 1.95
CA LEU A 53 9.15 4.27 2.22
C LEU A 53 8.98 4.56 3.72
N ASN A 54 8.98 3.50 4.55
CA ASN A 54 8.97 3.61 6.00
C ASN A 54 10.23 4.31 6.53
N ALA A 55 11.41 3.96 6.01
CA ALA A 55 12.66 4.63 6.37
C ALA A 55 12.67 6.13 5.99
N LEU A 56 11.85 6.52 5.01
CA LEU A 56 11.67 7.90 4.57
C LEU A 56 10.49 8.62 5.25
N ASN A 57 9.82 7.98 6.22
CA ASN A 57 8.65 8.50 6.90
C ASN A 57 7.52 8.92 5.92
N ALA A 58 7.30 8.11 4.89
CA ALA A 58 6.33 8.38 3.83
C ALA A 58 4.87 8.23 4.28
N ASN A 59 3.96 8.83 3.52
CA ASN A 59 2.52 8.62 3.62
C ASN A 59 2.08 7.34 2.90
N THR A 60 2.50 6.18 3.40
CA THR A 60 2.23 4.87 2.77
C THR A 60 1.65 3.86 3.76
N LYS A 61 0.56 3.23 3.34
CA LYS A 61 -0.09 2.07 3.96
C LYS A 61 0.21 0.83 3.12
N TYR A 62 0.43 -0.30 3.79
CA TYR A 62 0.61 -1.59 3.15
C TYR A 62 -0.24 -2.63 3.85
N THR A 63 -1.16 -3.27 3.14
CA THR A 63 -1.91 -4.41 3.65
C THR A 63 -1.36 -5.70 3.04
N GLU A 64 -0.85 -6.57 3.91
CA GLU A 64 -0.51 -7.94 3.56
C GLU A 64 -1.73 -8.84 3.78
N LEU A 65 -2.04 -9.66 2.78
CA LEU A 65 -3.21 -10.53 2.77
C LEU A 65 -2.75 -11.99 2.84
N LYS A 66 -2.89 -12.59 4.02
CA LYS A 66 -2.53 -13.99 4.24
C LYS A 66 -3.33 -14.96 3.37
N ASP A 67 -2.65 -15.98 2.84
CA ASP A 67 -3.17 -17.06 1.98
C ASP A 67 -3.82 -16.55 0.68
N VAL A 68 -3.51 -15.31 0.26
CA VAL A 68 -4.01 -14.69 -0.97
C VAL A 68 -2.91 -14.72 -2.05
N GLY A 69 -3.28 -15.13 -3.27
CA GLY A 69 -2.38 -15.11 -4.43
C GLY A 69 -2.39 -13.76 -5.18
N HIS A 70 -2.02 -13.77 -6.45
CA HIS A 70 -1.82 -12.56 -7.28
C HIS A 70 -3.00 -11.58 -7.36
N ASN A 71 -4.25 -12.05 -7.16
CA ASN A 71 -5.44 -11.22 -7.30
C ASN A 71 -5.78 -10.39 -6.04
N ALA A 72 -4.79 -9.70 -5.47
CA ALA A 72 -4.97 -8.88 -4.26
C ALA A 72 -5.96 -7.71 -4.47
N SER A 73 -6.17 -7.25 -5.70
CA SER A 73 -7.06 -6.14 -6.03
C SER A 73 -8.52 -6.40 -5.67
N ALA A 74 -8.98 -7.66 -5.80
CA ALA A 74 -10.34 -8.05 -5.41
C ALA A 74 -10.59 -7.89 -3.90
N TYR A 75 -9.55 -8.03 -3.08
CA TYR A 75 -9.62 -7.80 -1.64
C TYR A 75 -9.45 -6.32 -1.31
N GLY A 76 -8.49 -5.65 -1.95
CA GLY A 76 -8.23 -4.22 -1.76
C GLY A 76 -9.47 -3.36 -2.03
N PHE A 77 -10.22 -3.61 -3.11
CA PHE A 77 -11.44 -2.85 -3.43
C PHE A 77 -12.65 -3.15 -2.53
N ALA A 78 -12.56 -4.17 -1.68
CA ALA A 78 -13.60 -4.54 -0.72
C ALA A 78 -13.09 -4.45 0.73
N TYR A 79 -11.96 -3.78 0.95
CA TYR A 79 -11.29 -3.75 2.24
C TYR A 79 -11.99 -2.74 3.16
N THR A 80 -12.53 -3.24 4.27
CA THR A 80 -13.25 -2.45 5.27
C THR A 80 -12.48 -2.33 6.59
N GLY A 81 -11.21 -2.76 6.60
CA GLY A 81 -10.36 -2.78 7.79
C GLY A 81 -9.65 -4.12 8.00
N ASP A 82 -8.74 -4.13 8.98
CA ASP A 82 -7.96 -5.29 9.35
C ASP A 82 -8.85 -6.45 9.82
N ASP A 83 -8.51 -7.66 9.39
CA ASP A 83 -9.09 -8.90 9.88
C ASP A 83 -7.95 -9.82 10.37
N PRO A 84 -7.55 -9.68 11.65
CA PRO A 84 -6.47 -10.48 12.21
C PRO A 84 -6.76 -11.98 12.21
N GLN A 85 -8.03 -12.41 12.18
CA GLN A 85 -8.36 -13.84 12.12
C GLN A 85 -8.04 -14.42 10.75
N ARG A 86 -8.22 -13.62 9.70
CA ARG A 86 -7.84 -13.96 8.32
C ARG A 86 -6.38 -13.63 8.01
N GLY A 87 -5.67 -12.93 8.90
CA GLY A 87 -4.31 -12.47 8.67
C GLY A 87 -4.24 -11.31 7.67
N PHE A 88 -5.27 -10.47 7.63
CA PHE A 88 -5.30 -9.27 6.79
C PHE A 88 -4.92 -8.08 7.66
N ILE A 89 -3.68 -7.61 7.52
CA ILE A 89 -3.08 -6.66 8.46
C ILE A 89 -2.54 -5.47 7.69
N THR A 90 -2.86 -4.25 8.15
CA THR A 90 -2.35 -3.01 7.58
C THR A 90 -1.18 -2.47 8.39
N HIS A 91 -0.06 -2.29 7.70
CA HIS A 91 1.15 -1.62 8.17
C HIS A 91 1.18 -0.17 7.70
N PHE A 92 1.77 0.69 8.52
CA PHE A 92 1.86 2.13 8.25
C PHE A 92 3.33 2.55 8.26
N ALA A 93 3.77 3.24 7.20
CA ALA A 93 5.14 3.73 7.04
C ALA A 93 5.45 4.91 7.98
N SER A 94 4.42 5.60 8.47
CA SER A 94 4.56 6.72 9.41
C SER A 94 3.25 7.06 10.12
N ASP A 95 3.34 8.00 11.07
CA ASP A 95 2.18 8.62 11.73
C ASP A 95 1.44 9.62 10.82
N GLN A 96 1.99 9.97 9.66
CA GLN A 96 1.33 10.85 8.68
C GLN A 96 0.18 10.14 7.96
N CYS A 97 0.20 8.80 7.94
CA CYS A 97 -0.80 8.01 7.24
C CYS A 97 -2.19 8.18 7.85
N ASP A 98 -3.17 8.45 7.00
CA ASP A 98 -4.58 8.38 7.34
C ASP A 98 -4.97 6.95 7.78
N LYS A 99 -5.43 6.82 9.03
CA LYS A 99 -5.77 5.54 9.67
C LYS A 99 -7.17 5.05 9.33
N THR A 100 -7.91 5.74 8.45
CA THR A 100 -9.22 5.29 7.96
C THR A 100 -9.12 3.86 7.42
N GLU A 101 -9.98 2.98 7.93
CA GLU A 101 -9.94 1.52 7.71
C GLU A 101 -10.67 1.10 6.44
N ASP A 102 -11.77 1.77 6.11
CA ASP A 102 -12.48 1.52 4.86
C ASP A 102 -11.72 2.14 3.68
N VAL A 103 -11.48 1.33 2.66
CA VAL A 103 -10.67 1.72 1.50
C VAL A 103 -11.31 2.85 0.69
N TRP A 104 -12.63 2.89 0.60
CA TRP A 104 -13.34 3.90 -0.17
C TRP A 104 -13.43 5.20 0.61
N ASP A 105 -13.73 5.12 1.90
CA ASP A 105 -13.66 6.30 2.77
C ASP A 105 -12.25 6.90 2.74
N TRP A 106 -11.21 6.07 2.87
CA TRP A 106 -9.83 6.53 2.75
C TRP A 106 -9.54 7.16 1.38
N LEU A 107 -9.92 6.50 0.28
CA LEU A 107 -9.58 6.99 -1.07
C LEU A 107 -10.25 8.34 -1.36
N PHE A 108 -11.52 8.50 -0.97
CA PHE A 108 -12.29 9.70 -1.25
C PHE A 108 -12.02 10.87 -0.28
N THR A 109 -11.31 10.64 0.83
CA THR A 109 -10.83 11.74 1.69
C THR A 109 -9.55 12.39 1.17
N GLN A 110 -8.77 11.69 0.33
CA GLN A 110 -7.50 12.20 -0.19
C GLN A 110 -7.70 13.38 -1.14
N LYS A 111 -6.77 14.32 -1.10
CA LYS A 111 -6.78 15.54 -1.94
C LYS A 111 -5.40 15.78 -2.49
N CYS A 112 -5.31 16.29 -3.73
CA CYS A 112 -4.06 16.88 -4.20
C CYS A 112 -3.70 18.05 -3.28
N GLY A 113 -2.43 18.15 -2.90
CA GLY A 113 -1.89 19.31 -2.19
C GLY A 113 -2.02 20.60 -2.97
#